data_AF-A0A364RJB8-F1
#
_entry.id   AF-A0A364RJB8-F1
#
_cell.length_a   1.000
_cell.length_b   1.000
_cell.length_c   1.000
_cell.angle_alpha   90.00
_cell.angle_beta   90.00
_cell.angle_gamma   90.00
#
_symmetry.space_group_name_H-M   'P 1'
#
loop_
_entity.id
_entity.type
_entity.pdbx_description
1 polymer ?
#
loop_
_entity_poly.entity_id
_entity_poly.type
_entity_poly.pdbx_seq_one_letter_code
_entity_poly.pdbx_strand_id
1 'polypeptide(L)'
;MTFDKIFFDSFDTFKVLQNMDVSKASLQYVNTPKSIWQILNHLIVWQESQLNKLKGLDSTDIEELDTWKTDPVVRDQGLLQQIINTFNNQIEQIKNEIQSLSIESKDIENKLKIVQDLSVHLSFHLGEMILQLRQNGHYPMPSEMTEFLAS
;
A
#
# COMPACT_ATOMS: atom_id res chain seq x y z
N MET A 1 -27.09 3.09 3.53
CA MET A 1 -25.97 3.58 2.71
C MET A 1 -24.79 2.68 2.97
N THR A 2 -24.13 2.20 1.92
CA THR A 2 -22.91 1.39 2.01
C THR A 2 -21.71 2.26 1.63
N PHE A 3 -20.57 2.07 2.31
CA PHE A 3 -19.40 2.93 2.15
C PHE A 3 -18.40 2.41 1.09
N ASP A 4 -18.59 1.19 0.62
CA ASP A 4 -17.81 0.57 -0.47
C ASP A 4 -17.73 1.45 -1.72
N LYS A 5 -18.84 2.07 -2.12
CA LYS A 5 -18.88 2.94 -3.30
C LYS A 5 -18.08 4.24 -3.15
N ILE A 6 -17.85 4.70 -1.92
CA ILE A 6 -17.06 5.92 -1.66
C ILE A 6 -15.57 5.63 -1.85
N PHE A 7 -15.12 4.43 -1.45
CA PHE A 7 -13.71 4.05 -1.43
C PHE A 7 -13.33 3.06 -2.53
N PHE A 8 -14.23 2.77 -3.47
CA PHE A 8 -14.08 1.71 -4.47
C PHE A 8 -12.71 1.73 -5.15
N ASP A 9 -12.32 2.86 -5.73
CA ASP A 9 -11.05 2.99 -6.47
C ASP A 9 -9.84 3.31 -5.57
N SER A 10 -10.04 3.52 -4.26
CA SER A 10 -8.97 3.98 -3.36
C SER A 10 -7.89 2.92 -3.12
N PHE A 11 -8.18 1.65 -3.43
CA PHE A 11 -7.32 0.50 -3.12
C PHE A 11 -6.93 -0.34 -4.35
N ASP A 12 -7.28 0.09 -5.56
CA ASP A 12 -6.99 -0.63 -6.82
C ASP A 12 -5.73 -0.14 -7.55
N THR A 13 -4.91 0.67 -6.87
CA THR A 13 -3.93 1.55 -7.52
C THR A 13 -2.51 0.97 -7.62
N PHE A 14 -2.27 -0.25 -7.10
CA PHE A 14 -0.93 -0.84 -6.98
C PHE A 14 -0.46 -1.66 -8.19
N LYS A 15 -0.90 -1.29 -9.40
CA LYS A 15 -0.40 -1.88 -10.66
C LYS A 15 1.13 -1.74 -10.80
N VAL A 16 1.71 -0.76 -10.11
CA VAL A 16 3.16 -0.55 -9.97
C VAL A 16 3.92 -1.79 -9.48
N LEU A 17 3.28 -2.67 -8.72
CA LEU A 17 3.90 -3.89 -8.18
C LEU A 17 3.87 -5.05 -9.18
N GLN A 18 3.15 -4.93 -10.30
CA GLN A 18 3.14 -5.95 -11.34
C GLN A 18 4.51 -6.03 -12.00
N ASN A 19 5.04 -7.25 -12.14
CA ASN A 19 6.37 -7.51 -12.71
C ASN A 19 7.52 -6.81 -11.94
N MET A 20 7.34 -6.58 -10.64
CA MET A 20 8.38 -6.11 -9.74
C MET A 20 9.46 -7.19 -9.56
N ASP A 21 10.72 -6.80 -9.70
CA ASP A 21 11.87 -7.68 -9.47
C ASP A 21 12.81 -7.10 -8.42
N VAL A 22 13.72 -7.92 -7.92
CA VAL A 22 14.71 -7.53 -6.90
C VAL A 22 15.55 -6.33 -7.29
N SER A 23 15.83 -6.14 -8.59
CA SER A 23 16.60 -4.99 -9.07
C SER A 23 15.79 -3.71 -8.88
N LYS A 24 14.55 -3.67 -9.38
CA LYS A 24 13.64 -2.53 -9.24
C LYS A 24 13.32 -2.23 -7.78
N ALA A 25 13.01 -3.27 -7.00
CA ALA A 25 12.62 -3.13 -5.59
C ALA A 25 13.75 -2.59 -4.70
N SER A 26 15.00 -2.91 -5.05
CA SER A 26 16.19 -2.50 -4.30
C SER A 26 16.81 -1.20 -4.78
N LEU A 27 16.22 -0.54 -5.78
CA LEU A 27 16.76 0.70 -6.31
C LEU A 27 16.88 1.76 -5.20
N GLN A 28 18.08 2.34 -5.12
CA GLN A 28 18.37 3.49 -4.27
C GLN A 28 19.13 4.53 -5.08
N TYR A 29 18.67 5.76 -5.01
CA TYR A 29 19.33 6.92 -5.60
C TYR A 29 19.59 7.98 -4.53
N VAL A 30 20.52 8.88 -4.82
CA VAL A 30 21.03 9.90 -3.89
C VAL A 30 19.91 10.74 -3.25
N ASN A 31 18.76 10.90 -3.92
CA ASN A 31 17.63 11.71 -3.46
C ASN A 31 16.34 10.92 -3.18
N THR A 32 16.41 9.58 -3.11
CA THR A 32 15.26 8.75 -2.74
C THR A 32 15.43 8.29 -1.29
N PRO A 33 14.56 8.71 -0.34
CA PRO A 33 14.77 8.44 1.08
C PRO A 33 14.69 6.94 1.42
N LYS A 34 13.88 6.18 0.68
CA LYS A 34 13.61 4.76 0.92
C LYS A 34 13.46 4.02 -0.42
N SER A 35 13.97 2.79 -0.49
CA SER A 35 13.72 1.90 -1.64
C SER A 35 12.27 1.40 -1.62
N ILE A 36 11.77 0.93 -2.77
CA ILE A 36 10.45 0.30 -2.88
C ILE A 36 10.33 -0.89 -1.91
N TRP A 37 11.41 -1.65 -1.72
CA TRP A 37 11.48 -2.72 -0.72
C TRP A 37 11.20 -2.21 0.70
N GLN A 38 11.82 -1.09 1.09
CA GLN A 38 11.59 -0.49 2.41
C GLN A 38 10.15 0.02 2.55
N ILE A 39 9.62 0.68 1.50
CA ILE A 39 8.25 1.18 1.48
C ILE A 39 7.26 0.02 1.62
N LEU A 40 7.43 -1.08 0.88
CA LEU A 40 6.54 -2.24 0.98
C LEU A 40 6.51 -2.85 2.38
N ASN A 41 7.68 -2.98 3.04
CA ASN A 41 7.73 -3.52 4.39
C ASN A 41 7.12 -2.58 5.43
N HIS A 42 7.34 -1.27 5.28
CA HIS A 42 6.67 -0.26 6.09
C HIS A 42 5.15 -0.38 5.96
N LEU A 43 4.64 -0.41 4.72
CA LEU A 43 3.21 -0.51 4.44
C LEU A 43 2.60 -1.78 5.02
N ILE A 44 3.26 -2.95 4.95
CA ILE A 44 2.69 -4.20 5.51
C ILE A 44 2.49 -4.10 7.02
N VAL A 45 3.49 -3.60 7.75
CA VAL A 45 3.39 -3.49 9.22
C VAL A 45 2.35 -2.44 9.59
N TRP A 46 2.37 -1.30 8.91
CA TRP A 46 1.44 -0.22 9.18
C TRP A 46 -0.01 -0.60 8.86
N GLN A 47 -0.23 -1.21 7.69
CA GLN A 47 -1.54 -1.64 7.22
C GLN A 47 -2.14 -2.75 8.10
N GLU A 48 -1.32 -3.64 8.65
CA GLU A 48 -1.78 -4.65 9.61
C GLU A 48 -2.36 -4.00 10.87
N SER A 49 -1.69 -2.97 11.41
CA SER A 49 -2.18 -2.21 12.56
C SER A 49 -3.53 -1.54 12.25
N GLN A 50 -3.66 -0.88 11.10
CA GLN A 50 -4.91 -0.24 10.68
C GLN A 50 -6.03 -1.26 10.44
N LEU A 51 -5.72 -2.43 9.87
CA LEU A 51 -6.69 -3.50 9.65
C LEU A 51 -7.22 -4.06 10.98
N ASN A 52 -6.35 -4.22 11.98
CA ASN A 52 -6.76 -4.64 13.32
C ASN A 52 -7.69 -3.59 13.97
N LYS A 53 -7.37 -2.29 13.86
CA LYS A 53 -8.26 -1.20 14.30
C LYS A 53 -9.61 -1.26 13.61
N LEU A 54 -9.63 -1.46 12.28
CA LEU A 54 -10.84 -1.52 11.48
C LEU A 54 -11.77 -2.68 11.89
N LYS A 55 -11.17 -3.84 12.21
CA LYS A 55 -11.86 -5.04 12.74
C LYS A 55 -12.33 -4.88 14.19
N GLY A 56 -11.95 -3.79 14.87
CA GLY A 56 -12.26 -3.58 16.29
C GLY A 56 -11.47 -4.50 17.22
N LEU A 57 -10.31 -4.99 16.77
CA LEU A 57 -9.37 -5.75 17.58
C LEU A 57 -8.49 -4.79 18.38
N ASP A 58 -8.08 -5.19 19.58
CA ASP A 58 -7.07 -4.46 20.34
C ASP A 58 -5.79 -4.40 19.50
N SER A 59 -5.39 -3.20 19.16
CA SER A 59 -4.16 -2.92 18.44
C SER A 59 -3.39 -1.91 19.26
N THR A 60 -2.22 -2.34 19.73
CA THR A 60 -1.26 -1.40 20.30
C THR A 60 -0.88 -0.40 19.21
N ASP A 61 -0.84 0.88 19.55
CA ASP A 61 -0.31 1.88 18.64
C ASP A 61 1.13 1.49 18.27
N ILE A 62 1.38 1.46 16.97
CA ILE A 62 2.71 1.21 16.43
C ILE A 62 3.44 2.54 16.28
N GLU A 63 4.70 2.57 16.69
CA GLU A 63 5.59 3.68 16.37
C GLU A 63 5.97 3.59 14.89
N GLU A 64 5.56 4.57 14.09
CA GLU A 64 5.71 4.51 12.63
C GLU A 64 7.18 4.36 12.20
N LEU A 65 8.10 4.99 12.93
CA LEU A 65 9.53 4.91 12.66
C LEU A 65 10.07 3.48 12.77
N ASP A 66 9.48 2.64 13.62
CA ASP A 66 9.91 1.27 13.88
C ASP A 66 9.48 0.29 12.79
N THR A 67 8.57 0.70 11.91
CA THR A 67 8.06 -0.13 10.81
C THR A 67 9.03 -0.20 9.60
N TRP A 68 10.03 0.67 9.56
CA TRP A 68 10.96 0.76 8.44
C TRP A 68 12.08 -0.28 8.53
N LYS A 69 12.26 -1.06 7.47
CA LYS A 69 13.49 -1.87 7.31
C LYS A 69 14.71 -0.98 7.17
N THR A 70 15.79 -1.36 7.85
CA THR A 70 17.10 -0.70 7.73
C THR A 70 17.80 -1.06 6.43
N ASP A 71 17.81 -2.34 6.04
CA ASP A 71 18.40 -2.79 4.77
C ASP A 71 17.49 -2.40 3.59
N PRO A 72 18.00 -1.60 2.63
CA PRO A 72 17.23 -1.21 1.47
C PRO A 72 17.19 -2.25 0.35
N VAL A 73 17.98 -3.31 0.45
CA VAL A 73 18.15 -4.29 -0.62
C VAL A 73 17.41 -5.58 -0.29
N VAL A 74 16.68 -6.10 -1.27
CA VAL A 74 16.17 -7.47 -1.30
C VAL A 74 16.93 -8.25 -2.37
N ARG A 75 17.48 -9.40 -2.01
CA ARG A 75 18.28 -10.25 -2.93
C ARG A 75 17.54 -11.50 -3.38
N ASP A 76 16.45 -11.84 -2.71
CA ASP A 76 15.65 -13.03 -2.96
C ASP A 76 14.31 -12.63 -3.59
N GLN A 77 14.09 -13.09 -4.84
CA GLN A 77 12.86 -12.81 -5.58
C GLN A 77 11.64 -13.49 -4.98
N GLY A 78 11.80 -14.67 -4.37
CA GLY A 78 10.73 -15.38 -3.67
C GLY A 78 10.27 -14.60 -2.44
N LEU A 79 11.21 -14.08 -1.65
CA LEU A 79 10.91 -13.23 -0.50
C LEU A 79 10.20 -11.94 -0.93
N LEU A 80 10.69 -11.26 -1.97
CA LEU A 80 10.02 -10.08 -2.52
C LEU A 80 8.57 -10.40 -2.90
N GLN A 81 8.34 -11.52 -3.57
CA GLN A 81 7.01 -11.87 -4.02
C GLN A 81 6.08 -12.31 -2.88
N GLN A 82 6.60 -12.94 -1.83
CA GLN A 82 5.85 -13.22 -0.61
C GLN A 82 5.36 -11.92 0.06
N ILE A 83 6.23 -10.90 0.12
CA ILE A 83 5.90 -9.59 0.67
C ILE A 83 4.82 -8.90 -0.18
N ILE A 84 4.96 -8.88 -1.51
CA ILE A 84 3.93 -8.33 -2.41
C ILE A 84 2.59 -9.05 -2.25
N ASN A 85 2.60 -10.39 -2.13
CA ASN A 85 1.39 -11.17 -1.91
C ASN A 85 0.74 -10.86 -0.55
N THR A 86 1.55 -10.65 0.49
CA THR A 86 1.06 -10.26 1.82
C THR A 86 0.36 -8.91 1.76
N PHE A 87 1.00 -7.92 1.14
CA PHE A 87 0.43 -6.59 0.93
C PHE A 87 -0.91 -6.66 0.17
N ASN A 88 -0.96 -7.36 -0.96
CA ASN A 88 -2.19 -7.52 -1.75
C ASN A 88 -3.30 -8.20 -0.95
N ASN A 89 -2.97 -9.23 -0.15
CA ASN A 89 -3.95 -9.90 0.70
C ASN A 89 -4.50 -8.98 1.80
N GLN A 90 -3.67 -8.11 2.38
CA GLN A 90 -4.15 -7.12 3.35
C GLN A 90 -5.07 -6.09 2.68
N ILE A 91 -4.82 -5.71 1.42
CA ILE A 91 -5.70 -4.81 0.66
C ILE A 91 -7.08 -5.45 0.45
N GLU A 92 -7.12 -6.71 0.05
CA GLU A 92 -8.39 -7.44 -0.11
C GLU A 92 -9.15 -7.58 1.22
N GLN A 93 -8.44 -7.80 2.32
CA GLN A 93 -9.07 -7.78 3.65
C GLN A 93 -9.67 -6.40 3.99
N ILE A 94 -8.96 -5.30 3.72
CA ILE A 94 -9.48 -3.94 3.92
C ILE A 94 -10.75 -3.72 3.10
N LYS A 95 -10.75 -4.10 1.82
CA LYS A 95 -11.94 -3.98 0.96
C LYS A 95 -13.13 -4.75 1.54
N ASN A 96 -12.91 -5.98 2.00
CA ASN A 96 -13.95 -6.79 2.63
C ASN A 96 -14.51 -6.14 3.90
N GLU A 97 -13.64 -5.59 4.75
CA GLU A 97 -14.08 -4.85 5.94
C GLU A 97 -14.92 -3.62 5.56
N ILE A 98 -14.48 -2.84 4.56
CA ILE A 98 -15.22 -1.66 4.07
C ILE A 98 -16.59 -2.04 3.51
N GLN A 99 -16.68 -3.15 2.76
CA GLN A 99 -17.96 -3.65 2.22
C GLN A 99 -18.96 -4.01 3.32
N SER A 100 -18.48 -4.42 4.49
CA SER A 100 -19.33 -4.73 5.64
C SER A 100 -19.81 -3.49 6.41
N LEU A 101 -19.22 -2.31 6.17
CA LEU A 101 -19.56 -1.09 6.90
C LEU A 101 -20.92 -0.53 6.50
N SER A 102 -21.67 -0.11 7.51
CA SER A 102 -22.97 0.55 7.38
C SER A 102 -23.09 1.67 8.41
N ILE A 103 -24.07 2.56 8.23
CA ILE A 103 -24.37 3.63 9.20
C ILE A 103 -24.66 3.10 10.61
N GLU A 104 -25.13 1.85 10.72
CA GLU A 104 -25.46 1.20 11.99
C GLU A 104 -24.24 0.52 12.63
N SER A 105 -23.09 0.52 11.94
CA SER A 105 -21.86 -0.06 12.48
C SER A 105 -21.41 0.70 13.73
N LYS A 106 -20.99 -0.05 14.75
CA LYS A 106 -20.40 0.54 15.96
C LYS A 106 -19.15 1.34 15.58
N ASP A 107 -19.05 2.54 16.14
CA ASP A 107 -17.90 3.45 15.97
C ASP A 107 -17.60 3.78 14.49
N ILE A 108 -18.66 3.93 13.69
CA ILE A 108 -18.55 4.13 12.24
C ILE A 108 -17.69 5.34 11.87
N GLU A 109 -17.77 6.45 12.60
CA GLU A 109 -16.98 7.65 12.33
C GLU A 109 -15.47 7.36 12.41
N ASN A 110 -15.04 6.69 13.47
CA ASN A 110 -13.65 6.29 13.65
C ASN A 110 -13.21 5.27 12.59
N LYS A 111 -14.07 4.30 12.24
CA LYS A 111 -13.79 3.35 11.15
C LYS A 111 -13.62 4.05 9.81
N LEU A 112 -14.47 5.02 9.48
CA LEU A 112 -14.34 5.81 8.25
C LEU A 112 -13.07 6.66 8.25
N LYS A 113 -12.67 7.19 9.41
CA LYS A 113 -11.39 7.90 9.56
C LYS A 113 -10.20 6.98 9.28
N ILE A 114 -10.21 5.76 9.81
CA ILE A 114 -9.18 4.75 9.53
C ILE A 114 -9.11 4.45 8.03
N VAL A 115 -10.25 4.30 7.35
CA VAL A 115 -10.29 4.03 5.90
C VAL A 115 -9.76 5.22 5.10
N GLN A 116 -10.07 6.46 5.52
CA GLN A 116 -9.50 7.67 4.93
C GLN A 116 -7.98 7.73 5.13
N ASP A 117 -7.49 7.46 6.33
CA ASP A 117 -6.06 7.48 6.64
C ASP A 117 -5.32 6.42 5.81
N LEU A 118 -5.89 5.20 5.72
CA LEU A 118 -5.43 4.13 4.82
C LEU A 118 -5.30 4.62 3.37
N SER A 119 -6.35 5.23 2.80
CA SER A 119 -6.33 5.63 1.38
C SER A 119 -5.30 6.72 1.09
N VAL A 120 -5.16 7.70 1.99
CA VAL A 120 -4.21 8.80 1.85
C VAL A 120 -2.77 8.29 1.97
N HIS A 121 -2.48 7.47 2.99
CA HIS A 121 -1.15 6.94 3.25
C HIS A 121 -0.66 6.03 2.12
N LEU A 122 -1.56 5.17 1.62
CA LEU A 122 -1.27 4.30 0.48
C LEU A 122 -1.02 5.10 -0.80
N SER A 123 -1.83 6.14 -1.06
CA SER A 123 -1.66 7.01 -2.23
C SER A 123 -0.35 7.78 -2.20
N PHE A 124 0.06 8.24 -1.01
CA PHE A 124 1.34 8.92 -0.80
C PHE A 124 2.52 8.03 -1.22
N HIS A 125 2.61 6.82 -0.65
CA HIS A 125 3.70 5.90 -0.96
C HIS A 125 3.64 5.31 -2.37
N LEU A 126 2.45 5.11 -2.93
CA LEU A 126 2.31 4.76 -4.35
C LEU A 126 2.94 5.83 -5.25
N GLY A 127 2.71 7.11 -4.94
CA GLY A 127 3.33 8.23 -5.63
C GLY A 127 4.86 8.16 -5.59
N GLU A 128 5.44 7.84 -4.42
CA GLU A 128 6.87 7.64 -4.28
C GLU A 128 7.38 6.48 -5.15
N MET A 129 6.73 5.32 -5.10
CA MET A 129 7.12 4.16 -5.92
C MET A 129 7.06 4.46 -7.42
N ILE A 130 5.98 5.08 -7.89
CA ILE A 130 5.80 5.44 -9.30
C ILE A 130 6.87 6.44 -9.73
N LEU A 131 7.16 7.46 -8.92
CA LEU A 131 8.17 8.46 -9.24
C LEU A 131 9.56 7.82 -9.35
N GLN A 132 9.92 6.95 -8.40
CA GLN A 132 11.18 6.21 -8.42
C GLN A 132 11.33 5.37 -9.69
N LEU A 133 10.31 4.58 -10.06
CA LEU A 133 10.42 3.74 -11.25
C LEU A 133 10.41 4.56 -12.54
N ARG A 134 9.57 5.60 -12.63
CA ARG A 134 9.46 6.46 -13.82
C ARG A 134 10.75 7.21 -14.10
N GLN A 135 11.39 7.76 -13.07
CA GLN A 135 12.70 8.44 -13.21
C GLN A 135 13.80 7.52 -13.74
N ASN A 136 13.59 6.20 -13.67
CA ASN A 136 14.55 5.19 -14.09
C ASN A 136 14.08 4.36 -15.29
N GLY A 137 13.04 4.80 -16.00
CA GLY A 137 12.54 4.13 -17.19
C GLY A 137 11.91 2.76 -16.93
N HIS A 138 11.47 2.50 -15.69
CA HIS A 138 10.83 1.25 -15.28
C HIS A 138 9.31 1.38 -15.08
N TYR A 139 8.74 2.55 -15.37
CA TYR A 139 7.30 2.77 -15.34
C TYR A 139 6.87 3.78 -16.40
N PRO A 140 5.66 3.64 -16.99
CA PRO A 140 5.21 4.52 -18.07
C PRO A 140 5.14 6.00 -17.68
N MET A 141 5.38 6.86 -18.66
CA MET A 141 5.20 8.30 -18.56
C MET A 141 3.71 8.67 -18.49
N PRO A 142 3.33 9.86 -17.99
CA PRO A 142 1.92 10.24 -17.86
C PRO A 142 1.11 10.09 -19.15
N SER A 143 1.70 10.34 -20.31
CA SER A 143 1.07 10.17 -21.63
C SER A 143 0.75 8.72 -22.00
N GLU A 144 1.38 7.74 -21.36
CA GLU A 144 1.27 6.30 -21.65
C GLU A 144 0.36 5.59 -20.62
N MET A 145 -0.05 6.29 -19.55
CA MET A 145 -0.77 5.68 -18.43
C MET A 145 -2.15 5.15 -18.80
N THR A 146 -2.88 5.80 -19.72
CA THR A 146 -4.22 5.36 -20.12
C THR A 146 -4.20 3.96 -20.73
N GLU A 147 -3.29 3.72 -21.67
CA GLU A 147 -3.12 2.40 -22.30
C GLU A 147 -2.59 1.38 -21.30
N PHE A 148 -1.58 1.78 -20.51
CA PHE A 148 -1.02 0.92 -19.49
C PHE A 148 -2.09 0.44 -18.51
N LEU A 149 -2.95 1.31 -17.98
CA LEU A 149 -3.98 0.93 -17.01
C LEU A 149 -5.11 0.07 -17.61
N ALA A 150 -5.32 0.12 -18.94
CA ALA A 150 -6.34 -0.67 -19.62
C ALA A 150 -5.93 -2.13 -19.92
N SER A 151 -4.62 -2.44 -19.83
CA SER A 151 -4.06 -3.80 -19.99
C SER A 151 -4.19 -4.67 -18.75
#